data_AF-Q023W1-F1
#
_entry.id   AF-Q023W1-F1
#
_cell.length_a   1.000
_cell.length_b   1.000
_cell.length_c   1.000
_cell.angle_alpha   90.00
_cell.angle_beta   90.00
_cell.angle_gamma   90.00
#
_symmetry.space_group_name_H-M   'P 1'
#
loop_
_entity.id
_entity.type
_entity.pdbx_description
1 polymer ?
#
loop_
_entity_poly.entity_id
_entity_poly.type
_entity_poly.pdbx_seq_one_letter_code
_entity_poly.pdbx_strand_id
1 'polypeptide(L)'
;MPRVSAAGRRSATQGRLLSSFPLVINRVEMARRVQGTAMDFRIGCTLEGTMKKMVVVGFCAAWVAFCQQPKFELADVHSSKTSHSAAQNFGGVLRAGKYVNRDVTMLGLIEAAYKVKEDAIAGGPGWVASDLFDIVAKVPEGTKMAEANQMLQSLLADRFKLVVKRETRPVPRYVLAVAKGGSKLKPASGSGQGCKPVQQPGGGRGSDLASLPNIIVECQNMTAAEIADNLHQMAGGYFDHDLTDDTKLSGSFDFKLEWTAPVALVAKGAGGISVFDAVEKQLGLKVELKDVPMPALVIESLNRKPTANEPRVEKELALEPPKFEAASIKPATPDNQMTGLLYQGGSMMRAGGTLRNLISMSLQVSPNFGKDIVVGLPKFADETHWEINAKVPTTGEGAPNVVNGRPLPPPLSIGLEMLNNLLIDSFGLKTHREQREITVYVLTAGKGKPKITAAKDSDRTSCRPAPNATPPMPGLRMTGCTNTSMAELAENLQRMAPAYIDHPVVDETGIEGGWNFFIGWTPRPMLQQVDNSNQPLGAATDPTGISLFEALERELGLKLVKQTRMYPVIVVDHIAEKPVE
;
A
#
# COMPACT_ATOMS: atom_id res chain seq x y z
N MET A 1 39.28 30.84 -10.32
CA MET A 1 40.47 31.54 -9.77
C MET A 1 40.70 32.80 -10.61
N PRO A 2 41.16 33.93 -10.04
CA PRO A 2 40.36 34.92 -9.28
C PRO A 2 40.47 36.34 -9.94
N ARG A 3 39.79 37.43 -9.57
CA ARG A 3 39.96 38.28 -8.36
C ARG A 3 39.11 39.57 -8.49
N VAL A 4 38.59 40.07 -7.34
CA VAL A 4 38.67 41.45 -6.77
C VAL A 4 38.15 42.63 -7.64
N SER A 5 37.08 43.37 -7.32
CA SER A 5 36.72 44.28 -6.19
C SER A 5 36.99 45.78 -6.44
N ALA A 6 35.95 46.59 -6.15
CA ALA A 6 35.94 47.93 -5.53
C ALA A 6 36.07 49.24 -6.35
N ALA A 7 34.95 50.01 -6.29
CA ALA A 7 34.82 51.36 -5.67
C ALA A 7 34.90 52.67 -6.50
N GLY A 8 34.02 53.61 -6.10
CA GLY A 8 34.20 55.09 -6.21
C GLY A 8 33.05 55.83 -6.93
N ARG A 9 31.93 56.24 -6.29
CA ARG A 9 31.63 57.45 -5.47
C ARG A 9 31.72 58.84 -6.14
N ARG A 10 30.59 59.58 -5.97
CA ARG A 10 30.41 61.06 -5.81
C ARG A 10 30.52 61.89 -7.12
N SER A 11 29.81 63.01 -7.33
CA SER A 11 28.88 63.84 -6.55
C SER A 11 28.45 65.03 -7.46
N ALA A 12 27.17 65.42 -7.41
CA ALA A 12 26.59 66.79 -7.55
C ALA A 12 26.95 67.65 -8.80
N THR A 13 26.08 68.48 -9.40
CA THR A 13 25.25 69.53 -8.79
C THR A 13 24.34 70.17 -9.88
N GLN A 14 23.10 70.54 -9.51
CA GLN A 14 22.27 71.70 -9.94
C GLN A 14 22.11 72.08 -11.45
N GLY A 15 20.93 72.41 -11.99
CA GLY A 15 19.57 72.50 -11.44
C GLY A 15 18.59 73.23 -12.38
N ARG A 16 17.28 72.92 -12.19
CA ARG A 16 16.04 73.67 -12.51
C ARG A 16 15.68 73.89 -14.00
N LEU A 17 14.42 73.86 -14.48
CA LEU A 17 13.03 74.00 -13.95
C LEU A 17 12.11 73.61 -15.15
N LEU A 18 11.00 72.85 -15.13
CA LEU A 18 9.68 72.99 -14.50
C LEU A 18 8.86 71.70 -14.82
N SER A 19 8.21 71.08 -13.84
CA SER A 19 6.98 70.29 -14.06
C SER A 19 6.18 70.13 -12.76
N SER A 20 4.88 69.97 -12.93
CA SER A 20 3.78 70.16 -11.99
C SER A 20 3.65 69.09 -10.89
N PHE A 21 2.92 69.47 -9.82
CA PHE A 21 2.84 68.90 -8.47
C PHE A 21 2.35 67.44 -8.26
N PRO A 22 2.70 66.79 -7.11
CA PRO A 22 2.34 65.41 -6.72
C PRO A 22 1.43 65.31 -5.46
N LEU A 23 1.00 64.08 -5.10
CA LEU A 23 0.53 63.70 -3.73
C LEU A 23 0.84 62.20 -3.48
N VAL A 24 1.97 61.87 -2.84
CA VAL A 24 2.20 61.51 -1.41
C VAL A 24 1.51 60.23 -0.92
N ILE A 25 2.36 59.23 -0.62
CA ILE A 25 2.10 58.00 0.14
C ILE A 25 2.31 58.29 1.63
N ASN A 26 1.51 57.68 2.52
CA ASN A 26 1.99 57.40 3.88
C ASN A 26 1.56 56.01 4.37
N ARG A 27 2.54 55.37 5.00
CA ARG A 27 2.61 54.03 5.59
C ARG A 27 2.06 54.09 7.02
N VAL A 28 1.34 53.07 7.50
CA VAL A 28 1.00 52.94 8.94
C VAL A 28 1.19 51.49 9.40
N GLU A 29 1.91 51.37 10.52
CA GLU A 29 2.28 50.18 11.29
C GLU A 29 1.09 49.52 12.00
N MET A 30 1.22 48.21 12.26
CA MET A 30 0.35 47.43 13.14
C MET A 30 0.67 47.70 14.61
N ALA A 31 -0.36 48.01 15.41
CA ALA A 31 -0.36 47.75 16.85
C ALA A 31 -1.79 47.40 17.33
N ARG A 32 -1.83 46.47 18.31
CA ARG A 32 -3.00 45.75 18.85
C ARG A 32 -4.13 46.63 19.40
N ARG A 33 -5.35 46.09 19.27
CA ARG A 33 -6.31 45.67 20.33
C ARG A 33 -7.72 46.25 20.15
N VAL A 34 -8.72 45.40 20.47
CA VAL A 34 -10.08 45.68 20.97
C VAL A 34 -11.26 45.37 20.02
N GLN A 35 -11.99 44.33 20.44
CA GLN A 35 -13.45 44.08 20.38
C GLN A 35 -14.22 44.13 19.05
N GLY A 36 -14.83 42.98 18.73
CA GLY A 36 -16.27 42.83 18.82
C GLY A 36 -17.11 43.18 17.58
N THR A 37 -17.95 42.20 17.22
CA THR A 37 -19.22 42.28 16.49
C THR A 37 -19.19 42.31 14.95
N ALA A 38 -20.01 41.38 14.43
CA ALA A 38 -20.18 41.00 13.04
C ALA A 38 -20.88 42.07 12.20
N MET A 39 -20.47 42.21 10.94
CA MET A 39 -21.20 42.98 9.92
C MET A 39 -22.09 42.03 9.10
N ASP A 40 -23.40 42.20 9.28
CA ASP A 40 -24.43 41.72 8.36
C ASP A 40 -24.41 42.54 7.07
N PHE A 41 -24.33 41.86 5.92
CA PHE A 41 -24.45 42.47 4.60
C PHE A 41 -25.91 42.36 4.12
N ARG A 42 -26.66 43.46 4.16
CA ARG A 42 -28.01 43.56 3.58
C ARG A 42 -27.93 44.13 2.16
N ILE A 43 -28.36 43.36 1.17
CA ILE A 43 -28.63 43.83 -0.19
C ILE A 43 -30.10 44.27 -0.25
N GLY A 44 -30.33 45.56 -0.47
CA GLY A 44 -31.66 46.11 -0.74
C GLY A 44 -31.93 46.15 -2.24
N CYS A 45 -33.03 45.53 -2.67
CA CYS A 45 -33.67 45.78 -3.97
C CYS A 45 -35.00 46.49 -3.70
N THR A 46 -35.14 47.71 -4.20
CA THR A 46 -36.39 48.47 -4.24
C THR A 46 -37.17 48.09 -5.50
N LEU A 47 -38.47 47.79 -5.34
CA LEU A 47 -39.44 47.64 -6.42
C LEU A 47 -40.71 48.40 -6.04
N GLU A 48 -40.95 49.53 -6.69
CA GLU A 48 -42.24 50.22 -6.75
C GLU A 48 -43.05 49.68 -7.93
N GLY A 49 -44.35 49.43 -7.72
CA GLY A 49 -45.30 49.24 -8.85
C GLY A 49 -46.44 48.26 -8.63
N THR A 50 -47.52 48.73 -8.02
CA THR A 50 -48.95 48.41 -8.29
C THR A 50 -49.44 46.96 -8.40
N MET A 51 -50.08 46.52 -7.31
CA MET A 51 -51.29 45.69 -7.20
C MET A 51 -51.85 44.97 -8.46
N LYS A 52 -51.79 43.64 -8.44
CA LYS A 52 -52.94 42.78 -8.78
C LYS A 52 -52.94 41.55 -7.88
N LYS A 53 -54.07 41.36 -7.18
CA LYS A 53 -54.37 40.22 -6.31
C LYS A 53 -54.21 38.92 -7.10
N MET A 54 -53.20 38.13 -6.76
CA MET A 54 -53.18 36.71 -7.08
C MET A 54 -52.69 35.98 -5.83
N VAL A 55 -53.54 35.09 -5.34
CA VAL A 55 -53.28 34.21 -4.21
C VAL A 55 -52.03 33.39 -4.52
N VAL A 56 -50.94 33.65 -3.80
CA VAL A 56 -49.79 32.75 -3.70
C VAL A 56 -49.62 32.39 -2.22
N VAL A 57 -50.63 31.69 -1.69
CA VAL A 57 -50.45 30.87 -0.49
C VAL A 57 -50.13 29.47 -1.02
N GLY A 58 -48.84 29.13 -1.08
CA GLY A 58 -48.43 27.77 -1.45
C GLY A 58 -47.25 27.64 -2.41
N PHE A 59 -46.18 28.45 -2.27
CA PHE A 59 -44.95 28.20 -3.03
C PHE A 59 -43.63 28.49 -2.28
N CYS A 60 -43.66 28.53 -0.93
CA CYS A 60 -42.43 28.70 -0.12
C CYS A 60 -42.06 27.47 0.73
N ALA A 61 -42.75 26.33 0.61
CA ALA A 61 -42.47 25.14 1.43
C ALA A 61 -41.70 24.02 0.69
N ALA A 62 -41.20 24.26 -0.52
CA ALA A 62 -40.56 23.20 -1.33
C ALA A 62 -39.10 23.45 -1.72
N TRP A 63 -38.43 24.48 -1.20
CA TRP A 63 -37.05 24.84 -1.61
C TRP A 63 -36.09 25.08 -0.43
N VAL A 64 -36.28 24.34 0.68
CA VAL A 64 -35.21 24.08 1.65
C VAL A 64 -35.19 22.59 1.99
N ALA A 65 -35.18 21.74 0.96
CA ALA A 65 -34.49 20.47 1.09
C ALA A 65 -33.00 20.78 0.87
N PHE A 66 -32.36 21.40 1.87
CA PHE A 66 -30.91 21.28 1.98
C PHE A 66 -30.68 19.78 2.10
N CYS A 67 -30.20 19.17 1.03
CA CYS A 67 -29.93 17.75 0.96
C CYS A 67 -28.98 17.45 2.13
N GLN A 68 -29.51 16.98 3.27
CA GLN A 68 -28.68 16.53 4.37
C GLN A 68 -27.91 15.35 3.80
N GLN A 69 -26.62 15.55 3.53
CA GLN A 69 -25.79 14.43 3.13
C GLN A 69 -25.90 13.35 4.22
N PRO A 70 -26.05 12.08 3.86
CA PRO A 70 -26.09 10.99 4.82
C PRO A 70 -24.88 11.12 5.76
N LYS A 71 -25.08 11.01 7.06
CA LYS A 71 -24.01 11.05 8.06
C LYS A 71 -24.18 9.89 9.03
N PHE A 72 -23.06 9.41 9.55
CA PHE A 72 -23.07 8.52 10.70
C PHE A 72 -23.68 9.23 11.90
N GLU A 73 -24.46 8.51 12.71
CA GLU A 73 -25.04 9.06 13.95
C GLU A 73 -23.95 9.39 14.98
N LEU A 74 -22.88 8.59 14.95
CA LEU A 74 -21.71 8.69 15.80
C LEU A 74 -20.56 7.98 15.08
N ALA A 75 -19.34 8.52 15.16
CA ALA A 75 -18.18 7.91 14.52
C ALA A 75 -16.92 8.05 15.37
N ASP A 76 -16.31 6.90 15.61
CA ASP A 76 -14.96 6.75 16.11
C ASP A 76 -13.96 6.74 14.97
N VAL A 77 -12.94 7.59 15.03
CA VAL A 77 -11.85 7.64 14.05
C VAL A 77 -10.52 7.79 14.76
N HIS A 78 -9.64 6.82 14.57
CA HIS A 78 -8.31 6.81 15.16
C HIS A 78 -7.24 6.40 14.14
N SER A 79 -6.01 6.89 14.33
CA SER A 79 -4.85 6.31 13.65
C SER A 79 -4.55 4.93 14.23
N SER A 80 -4.35 3.94 13.36
CA SER A 80 -3.97 2.60 13.75
C SER A 80 -2.44 2.50 13.93
N LYS A 81 -2.02 1.68 14.89
CA LYS A 81 -0.60 1.35 15.13
C LYS A 81 -0.23 -0.04 14.61
N THR A 82 -1.15 -0.69 13.90
CA THR A 82 -0.92 -2.00 13.28
C THR A 82 0.28 -1.90 12.34
N SER A 83 1.15 -2.90 12.38
CA SER A 83 2.29 -2.94 11.47
C SER A 83 1.79 -3.10 10.03
N HIS A 84 2.46 -2.47 9.07
CA HIS A 84 2.10 -2.59 7.66
C HIS A 84 2.06 -4.03 7.14
N SER A 85 2.82 -4.95 7.76
CA SER A 85 2.77 -6.38 7.43
C SER A 85 1.53 -7.10 7.96
N ALA A 86 0.92 -6.59 9.04
CA ALA A 86 -0.32 -7.12 9.62
C ALA A 86 -1.59 -6.40 9.11
N ALA A 87 -1.44 -5.19 8.56
CA ALA A 87 -2.51 -4.34 8.05
C ALA A 87 -3.07 -4.84 6.71
N GLN A 88 -3.86 -5.93 6.77
CA GLN A 88 -4.58 -6.47 5.62
C GLN A 88 -6.02 -5.97 5.63
N ASN A 89 -6.27 -4.87 4.93
CA ASN A 89 -7.62 -4.32 4.82
C ASN A 89 -8.40 -4.95 3.65
N PHE A 90 -9.70 -5.23 3.88
CA PHE A 90 -10.62 -5.77 2.86
C PHE A 90 -11.85 -4.88 2.65
N GLY A 91 -11.73 -3.59 2.97
CA GLY A 91 -12.81 -2.62 2.95
C GLY A 91 -13.70 -2.65 4.19
N GLY A 92 -14.59 -1.65 4.27
CA GLY A 92 -15.51 -1.51 5.40
C GLY A 92 -16.71 -2.46 5.33
N VAL A 93 -17.21 -2.86 6.50
CA VAL A 93 -18.34 -3.77 6.66
C VAL A 93 -19.44 -3.20 7.53
N LEU A 94 -20.68 -3.62 7.24
CA LEU A 94 -21.85 -3.30 8.03
C LEU A 94 -22.21 -4.50 8.90
N ARG A 95 -22.16 -4.34 10.23
CA ARG A 95 -22.43 -5.39 11.21
C ARG A 95 -23.08 -4.80 12.45
N ALA A 96 -24.17 -5.42 12.91
CA ALA A 96 -24.83 -5.06 14.16
C ALA A 96 -25.09 -3.54 14.31
N GLY A 97 -25.59 -2.89 13.25
CA GLY A 97 -25.87 -1.44 13.27
C GLY A 97 -24.63 -0.53 13.24
N LYS A 98 -23.45 -1.08 12.92
CA LYS A 98 -22.19 -0.33 12.81
C LYS A 98 -21.55 -0.52 11.44
N TYR A 99 -20.90 0.53 10.94
CA TYR A 99 -19.88 0.47 9.90
C TYR A 99 -18.51 0.33 10.57
N VAL A 100 -17.73 -0.67 10.15
CA VAL A 100 -16.40 -0.93 10.69
C VAL A 100 -15.39 -1.03 9.55
N ASN A 101 -14.27 -0.33 9.65
CA ASN A 101 -13.17 -0.43 8.71
C ASN A 101 -11.84 -0.26 9.45
N ARG A 102 -11.04 -1.33 9.52
CA ARG A 102 -9.81 -1.42 10.33
C ARG A 102 -8.56 -1.41 9.47
N ASP A 103 -7.49 -0.81 9.97
CA ASP A 103 -6.18 -0.80 9.32
C ASP A 103 -6.21 -0.32 7.86
N VAL A 104 -7.04 0.70 7.58
CA VAL A 104 -7.26 1.19 6.22
C VAL A 104 -6.48 2.47 5.96
N THR A 105 -5.87 2.58 4.78
CA THR A 105 -5.20 3.82 4.36
C THR A 105 -6.23 4.88 4.00
N MET A 106 -5.82 6.15 3.97
CA MET A 106 -6.71 7.22 3.48
C MET A 106 -7.14 6.99 2.02
N LEU A 107 -6.26 6.43 1.17
CA LEU A 107 -6.64 6.02 -0.19
C LEU A 107 -7.74 4.95 -0.18
N GLY A 108 -7.62 3.92 0.66
CA GLY A 108 -8.65 2.88 0.79
C GLY A 108 -10.00 3.44 1.27
N LEU A 109 -9.98 4.43 2.16
CA LEU A 109 -11.19 5.16 2.58
C LEU A 109 -11.83 5.95 1.44
N ILE A 110 -11.02 6.66 0.64
CA ILE A 110 -11.51 7.44 -0.51
C ILE A 110 -12.04 6.52 -1.61
N GLU A 111 -11.34 5.42 -1.91
CA GLU A 111 -11.79 4.39 -2.86
C GLU A 111 -13.17 3.84 -2.46
N ALA A 112 -13.33 3.45 -1.19
CA ALA A 112 -14.60 2.97 -0.68
C ALA A 112 -15.70 4.06 -0.78
N ALA A 113 -15.40 5.27 -0.32
CA ALA A 113 -16.35 6.37 -0.27
C ALA A 113 -16.85 6.79 -1.67
N TYR A 114 -15.94 6.94 -2.64
CA TYR A 114 -16.24 7.48 -3.97
C TYR A 114 -16.40 6.43 -5.08
N LYS A 115 -16.16 5.14 -4.76
CA LYS A 115 -16.24 4.00 -5.68
C LYS A 115 -15.33 4.19 -6.91
N VAL A 116 -14.08 4.55 -6.65
CA VAL A 116 -13.03 4.72 -7.65
C VAL A 116 -11.86 3.83 -7.28
N LYS A 117 -11.16 3.27 -8.26
CA LYS A 117 -9.92 2.53 -8.03
C LYS A 117 -8.82 3.48 -7.54
N GLU A 118 -7.86 2.99 -6.75
CA GLU A 118 -6.72 3.76 -6.25
C GLU A 118 -5.96 4.52 -7.35
N ASP A 119 -5.78 3.90 -8.51
CA ASP A 119 -5.10 4.45 -9.69
C ASP A 119 -5.83 5.64 -10.36
N ALA A 120 -7.15 5.77 -10.12
CA ALA A 120 -7.96 6.89 -10.55
C ALA A 120 -7.98 8.02 -9.52
N ILE A 121 -7.40 7.84 -8.34
CA ILE A 121 -7.24 8.91 -7.36
C ILE A 121 -5.92 9.61 -7.69
N ALA A 122 -5.87 10.94 -7.71
CA ALA A 122 -4.63 11.69 -7.98
C ALA A 122 -4.37 12.80 -6.94
N GLY A 123 -3.11 13.22 -6.81
CA GLY A 123 -2.70 14.20 -5.81
C GLY A 123 -2.77 13.68 -4.37
N GLY A 124 -2.79 14.62 -3.42
CA GLY A 124 -2.70 14.36 -1.99
C GLY A 124 -1.24 14.17 -1.51
N PRO A 125 -0.94 14.48 -0.24
CA PRO A 125 0.36 14.26 0.38
C PRO A 125 0.67 12.76 0.51
N GLY A 126 1.95 12.37 0.48
CA GLY A 126 2.38 10.96 0.44
C GLY A 126 1.76 10.03 1.50
N TRP A 127 1.52 10.54 2.72
CA TRP A 127 0.97 9.77 3.84
C TRP A 127 -0.43 9.18 3.57
N VAL A 128 -1.17 9.67 2.56
CA VAL A 128 -2.49 9.10 2.23
C VAL A 128 -2.41 7.63 1.80
N ALA A 129 -1.24 7.19 1.35
CA ALA A 129 -0.96 5.81 0.94
C ALA A 129 -0.33 4.95 2.06
N SER A 130 0.14 5.54 3.16
CA SER A 130 0.86 4.82 4.23
C SER A 130 0.16 4.88 5.58
N ASP A 131 -0.31 6.04 6.05
CA ASP A 131 -0.96 6.11 7.36
C ASP A 131 -2.23 5.23 7.40
N LEU A 132 -2.33 4.42 8.46
CA LEU A 132 -3.45 3.52 8.71
C LEU A 132 -4.44 4.13 9.70
N PHE A 133 -5.72 3.90 9.47
CA PHE A 133 -6.81 4.39 10.30
C PHE A 133 -7.81 3.27 10.62
N ASP A 134 -8.45 3.40 11.78
CA ASP A 134 -9.59 2.61 12.19
C ASP A 134 -10.84 3.50 12.26
N ILE A 135 -11.93 3.00 11.70
CA ILE A 135 -13.26 3.64 11.77
C ILE A 135 -14.25 2.65 12.34
N VAL A 136 -14.97 3.08 13.38
CA VAL A 136 -16.17 2.41 13.89
C VAL A 136 -17.25 3.48 13.93
N ALA A 137 -18.36 3.28 13.24
CA ALA A 137 -19.40 4.29 13.16
C ALA A 137 -20.79 3.66 13.27
N LYS A 138 -21.71 4.33 13.98
CA LYS A 138 -23.10 3.90 14.09
C LYS A 138 -23.85 4.30 12.83
N VAL A 139 -24.60 3.34 12.28
CA VAL A 139 -25.46 3.55 11.12
C VAL A 139 -26.94 3.42 11.50
N PRO A 140 -27.84 4.15 10.83
CA PRO A 140 -29.27 3.90 10.90
C PRO A 140 -29.63 2.45 10.54
N GLU A 141 -30.72 1.94 11.10
CA GLU A 141 -31.22 0.61 10.79
C GLU A 141 -31.55 0.47 9.29
N GLY A 142 -31.20 -0.68 8.69
CA GLY A 142 -31.43 -0.94 7.28
C GLY A 142 -30.46 -0.25 6.31
N THR A 143 -29.46 0.49 6.82
CA THR A 143 -28.42 1.12 6.00
C THR A 143 -27.77 0.11 5.07
N LYS A 144 -27.66 0.46 3.79
CA LYS A 144 -26.96 -0.35 2.77
C LYS A 144 -25.54 0.14 2.60
N MET A 145 -24.64 -0.72 2.11
CA MET A 145 -23.23 -0.34 1.94
C MET A 145 -23.03 0.90 1.05
N ALA A 146 -23.85 1.07 0.00
CA ALA A 146 -23.78 2.25 -0.85
C ALA A 146 -24.10 3.55 -0.10
N GLU A 147 -25.02 3.50 0.87
CA GLU A 147 -25.39 4.63 1.73
C GLU A 147 -24.32 4.85 2.80
N ALA A 148 -23.79 3.78 3.41
CA ALA A 148 -22.65 3.88 4.33
C ALA A 148 -21.42 4.52 3.66
N ASN A 149 -21.16 4.25 2.39
CA ASN A 149 -20.08 4.91 1.64
C ASN A 149 -20.36 6.41 1.43
N GLN A 150 -21.63 6.83 1.29
CA GLN A 150 -21.98 8.26 1.28
C GLN A 150 -21.78 8.89 2.67
N MET A 151 -22.16 8.20 3.75
CA MET A 151 -21.86 8.64 5.12
C MET A 151 -20.35 8.75 5.36
N LEU A 152 -19.56 7.84 4.78
CA LEU A 152 -18.11 7.91 4.80
C LEU A 152 -17.58 9.14 4.05
N GLN A 153 -18.13 9.53 2.90
CA GLN A 153 -17.76 10.79 2.23
C GLN A 153 -17.93 11.98 3.17
N SER A 154 -19.07 12.08 3.85
CA SER A 154 -19.34 13.14 4.81
C SER A 154 -18.40 13.08 6.02
N LEU A 155 -18.09 11.88 6.54
CA LEU A 155 -17.12 11.69 7.61
C LEU A 155 -15.72 12.18 7.22
N LEU A 156 -15.25 11.85 6.00
CA LEU A 156 -13.94 12.29 5.52
C LEU A 156 -13.89 13.81 5.32
N ALA A 157 -14.96 14.40 4.79
CA ALA A 157 -15.07 15.86 4.68
C ALA A 157 -15.09 16.54 6.05
N ASP A 158 -15.83 16.00 7.02
CA ASP A 158 -15.97 16.61 8.35
C ASP A 158 -14.72 16.42 9.21
N ARG A 159 -14.18 15.19 9.28
CA ARG A 159 -13.11 14.81 10.21
C ARG A 159 -11.72 15.11 9.67
N PHE A 160 -11.50 14.90 8.37
CA PHE A 160 -10.21 15.13 7.72
C PHE A 160 -10.20 16.39 6.86
N LYS A 161 -11.31 17.12 6.71
CA LYS A 161 -11.40 18.29 5.82
C LYS A 161 -11.02 17.92 4.37
N LEU A 162 -11.39 16.70 3.97
CA LEU A 162 -11.14 16.21 2.62
C LEU A 162 -11.90 17.06 1.60
N VAL A 163 -11.15 17.61 0.64
CA VAL A 163 -11.67 18.30 -0.54
C VAL A 163 -11.19 17.54 -1.76
N VAL A 164 -12.12 17.13 -2.61
CA VAL A 164 -11.84 16.42 -3.86
C VAL A 164 -12.56 17.07 -5.02
N LYS A 165 -11.96 16.98 -6.22
CA LYS A 165 -12.60 17.35 -7.48
C LYS A 165 -12.47 16.22 -8.50
N ARG A 166 -13.44 16.15 -9.41
CA ARG A 166 -13.35 15.26 -10.58
C ARG A 166 -12.74 16.03 -11.74
N GLU A 167 -11.73 15.46 -12.37
CA GLU A 167 -11.16 16.00 -13.61
C GLU A 167 -10.59 14.87 -14.46
N THR A 168 -10.35 15.15 -15.75
CA THR A 168 -9.67 14.20 -16.64
C THR A 168 -8.17 14.40 -16.52
N ARG A 169 -7.42 13.31 -16.28
CA ARG A 169 -5.95 13.35 -16.22
C ARG A 169 -5.32 12.32 -17.15
N PRO A 170 -4.14 12.63 -17.72
CA PRO A 170 -3.30 11.61 -18.32
C PRO A 170 -2.84 10.63 -17.24
N VAL A 171 -3.12 9.34 -17.42
CA VAL A 171 -2.66 8.25 -16.55
C VAL A 171 -1.84 7.28 -17.40
N PRO A 172 -0.61 6.91 -17.00
CA PRO A 172 0.19 5.94 -17.73
C PRO A 172 -0.49 4.57 -17.68
N ARG A 173 -0.78 4.01 -18.85
CA ARG A 173 -1.39 2.68 -19.05
C ARG A 173 -0.69 1.98 -20.19
N TYR A 174 -0.56 0.67 -20.10
CA TYR A 174 -0.26 -0.10 -21.29
C TYR A 174 -1.52 -0.15 -22.17
N VAL A 175 -1.34 0.05 -23.47
CA VAL A 175 -2.43 0.04 -24.45
C VAL A 175 -2.16 -1.06 -25.47
N LEU A 176 -3.07 -2.03 -25.55
CA LEU A 176 -3.08 -3.07 -26.56
C LEU A 176 -3.74 -2.52 -27.84
N ALA A 177 -2.99 -2.43 -28.93
CA ALA A 177 -3.49 -1.94 -30.22
C ALA A 177 -3.11 -2.90 -31.34
N VAL A 178 -3.70 -2.73 -32.53
CA VAL A 178 -3.28 -3.51 -33.71
C VAL A 178 -1.89 -3.02 -34.17
N ALA A 179 -0.97 -3.96 -34.43
CA ALA A 179 0.37 -3.64 -34.93
C ALA A 179 0.31 -3.17 -36.39
N LYS A 180 1.40 -2.55 -36.89
CA LYS A 180 1.44 -2.03 -38.27
C LYS A 180 1.16 -3.10 -39.35
N GLY A 181 1.45 -4.37 -39.05
CA GLY A 181 1.19 -5.50 -39.95
C GLY A 181 -0.23 -6.07 -39.92
N GLY A 182 -1.13 -5.49 -39.12
CA GLY A 182 -2.49 -6.01 -38.93
C GLY A 182 -2.55 -7.17 -37.93
N SER A 183 -3.77 -7.49 -37.49
CA SER A 183 -4.03 -8.59 -36.55
C SER A 183 -3.79 -9.95 -37.21
N LYS A 184 -3.09 -10.84 -36.50
CA LYS A 184 -2.92 -12.26 -36.85
C LYS A 184 -3.85 -13.19 -36.07
N LEU A 185 -4.75 -12.61 -35.27
CA LEU A 185 -5.73 -13.37 -34.50
C LEU A 185 -6.70 -14.10 -35.42
N LYS A 186 -7.04 -15.33 -35.05
CA LYS A 186 -8.02 -16.15 -35.77
C LYS A 186 -9.37 -16.07 -35.06
N PRO A 187 -10.49 -15.93 -35.79
CA PRO A 187 -11.81 -16.01 -35.19
C PRO A 187 -11.98 -17.31 -34.41
N ALA A 188 -12.66 -17.23 -33.26
CA ALA A 188 -12.91 -18.38 -32.42
C ALA A 188 -13.77 -19.43 -33.15
N SER A 189 -13.43 -20.71 -32.97
CA SER A 189 -14.04 -21.83 -33.71
C SER A 189 -14.65 -22.91 -32.81
N GLY A 190 -14.48 -22.81 -31.49
CA GLY A 190 -14.92 -23.81 -30.51
C GLY A 190 -15.65 -23.20 -29.29
N SER A 191 -16.15 -24.08 -28.42
CA SER A 191 -16.92 -23.70 -27.23
C SER A 191 -16.07 -23.53 -25.95
N GLY A 192 -14.76 -23.75 -26.03
CA GLY A 192 -13.85 -23.52 -24.90
C GLY A 192 -13.65 -22.02 -24.65
N GLN A 193 -13.45 -21.62 -23.41
CA GLN A 193 -13.19 -20.22 -23.03
C GLN A 193 -11.99 -20.15 -22.08
N GLY A 194 -11.13 -19.16 -22.29
CA GLY A 194 -10.02 -18.82 -21.41
C GLY A 194 -8.66 -19.30 -21.92
N CYS A 195 -7.62 -18.95 -21.18
CA CYS A 195 -6.24 -19.31 -21.45
C CYS A 195 -5.78 -20.46 -20.55
N LYS A 196 -5.08 -21.44 -21.11
CA LYS A 196 -4.49 -22.58 -20.38
C LYS A 196 -2.99 -22.65 -20.64
N PRO A 197 -2.17 -22.82 -19.59
CA PRO A 197 -0.74 -23.04 -19.77
C PRO A 197 -0.50 -24.39 -20.45
N VAL A 198 0.40 -24.41 -21.43
CA VAL A 198 0.85 -25.64 -22.09
C VAL A 198 2.01 -26.21 -21.28
N GLN A 199 1.85 -27.42 -20.76
CA GLN A 199 2.91 -28.12 -20.05
C GLN A 199 4.03 -28.50 -21.03
N GLN A 200 5.26 -28.07 -20.72
CA GLN A 200 6.44 -28.45 -21.49
C GLN A 200 7.19 -29.60 -20.79
N PRO A 201 7.57 -30.66 -21.52
CA PRO A 201 8.45 -31.70 -20.99
C PRO A 201 9.83 -31.12 -20.64
N GLY A 202 10.38 -31.51 -19.48
CA GLY A 202 11.76 -31.17 -19.13
C GLY A 202 12.00 -29.76 -18.57
N GLY A 203 10.97 -29.10 -18.02
CA GLY A 203 11.14 -27.82 -17.33
C GLY A 203 12.20 -27.91 -16.24
N GLY A 204 13.35 -27.26 -16.48
CA GLY A 204 14.49 -27.31 -15.58
C GLY A 204 14.10 -26.89 -14.16
N ARG A 205 14.26 -27.79 -13.20
CA ARG A 205 14.24 -27.46 -11.76
C ARG A 205 15.63 -26.93 -11.34
N GLY A 206 16.17 -26.01 -12.11
CA GLY A 206 17.56 -25.56 -12.01
C GLY A 206 17.69 -24.07 -11.70
N SER A 207 18.80 -23.71 -11.06
CA SER A 207 19.27 -22.33 -10.87
C SER A 207 19.76 -21.68 -12.17
N ASP A 208 19.88 -22.45 -13.27
CA ASP A 208 20.25 -21.95 -14.59
C ASP A 208 19.06 -21.27 -15.28
N LEU A 209 19.11 -19.94 -15.33
CA LEU A 209 18.07 -19.10 -15.93
C LEU A 209 17.95 -19.28 -17.45
N ALA A 210 19.02 -19.72 -18.14
CA ALA A 210 19.01 -19.88 -19.59
C ALA A 210 18.21 -21.13 -20.03
N SER A 211 18.16 -22.18 -19.19
CA SER A 211 17.41 -23.42 -19.47
C SER A 211 15.95 -23.39 -19.03
N LEU A 212 15.48 -22.31 -18.39
CA LEU A 212 14.08 -22.17 -18.03
C LEU A 212 13.19 -22.19 -19.29
N PRO A 213 12.13 -23.01 -19.36
CA PRO A 213 11.26 -23.04 -20.53
C PRO A 213 10.58 -21.69 -20.79
N ASN A 214 10.26 -21.40 -22.04
CA ASN A 214 9.35 -20.29 -22.33
C ASN A 214 7.95 -20.62 -21.80
N ILE A 215 7.23 -19.60 -21.37
CA ILE A 215 5.83 -19.72 -20.98
C ILE A 215 5.01 -19.80 -22.27
N ILE A 216 4.19 -20.83 -22.39
CA ILE A 216 3.26 -21.01 -23.51
C ILE A 216 1.86 -21.10 -22.96
N VAL A 217 0.94 -20.34 -23.57
CA VAL A 217 -0.49 -20.42 -23.30
C VAL A 217 -1.28 -20.65 -24.58
N GLU A 218 -2.32 -21.46 -24.47
CA GLU A 218 -3.34 -21.62 -25.50
C GLU A 218 -4.64 -21.01 -25.00
N CYS A 219 -5.15 -20.02 -25.74
CA CYS A 219 -6.31 -19.25 -25.40
C CYS A 219 -7.43 -19.50 -26.41
N GLN A 220 -8.64 -19.69 -25.92
CA GLN A 220 -9.82 -19.96 -26.74
C GLN A 220 -10.93 -18.96 -26.42
N ASN A 221 -11.64 -18.53 -27.46
CA ASN A 221 -12.82 -17.68 -27.39
C ASN A 221 -12.63 -16.42 -26.51
N MET A 222 -11.57 -15.65 -26.79
CA MET A 222 -11.27 -14.42 -26.05
C MET A 222 -11.60 -13.18 -26.88
N THR A 223 -12.36 -12.25 -26.31
CA THR A 223 -12.50 -10.89 -26.85
C THR A 223 -11.19 -10.10 -26.71
N ALA A 224 -11.03 -9.01 -27.46
CA ALA A 224 -9.83 -8.18 -27.35
C ALA A 224 -9.62 -7.57 -25.94
N ALA A 225 -10.71 -7.22 -25.25
CA ALA A 225 -10.67 -6.80 -23.85
C ALA A 225 -10.18 -7.91 -22.92
N GLU A 226 -10.72 -9.14 -23.08
CA GLU A 226 -10.26 -10.29 -22.29
C GLU A 226 -8.80 -10.66 -22.60
N ILE A 227 -8.31 -10.44 -23.82
CA ILE A 227 -6.90 -10.62 -24.16
C ILE A 227 -6.02 -9.66 -23.34
N ALA A 228 -6.41 -8.38 -23.26
CA ALA A 228 -5.69 -7.39 -22.44
C ALA A 228 -5.67 -7.80 -20.96
N ASP A 229 -6.82 -8.14 -20.39
CA ASP A 229 -6.94 -8.54 -18.99
C ASP A 229 -6.13 -9.81 -18.67
N ASN A 230 -6.26 -10.85 -19.50
CA ASN A 230 -5.52 -12.10 -19.30
C ASN A 230 -4.02 -11.92 -19.51
N LEU A 231 -3.59 -11.13 -20.50
CA LEU A 231 -2.18 -10.87 -20.75
C LEU A 231 -1.53 -10.14 -19.58
N HIS A 232 -2.21 -9.13 -19.02
CA HIS A 232 -1.76 -8.45 -17.81
C HIS A 232 -1.60 -9.41 -16.64
N GLN A 233 -2.58 -10.30 -16.43
CA GLN A 233 -2.54 -11.30 -15.35
C GLN A 233 -1.43 -12.34 -15.55
N MET A 234 -1.30 -12.92 -16.75
CA MET A 234 -0.37 -14.02 -17.02
C MET A 234 1.08 -13.56 -17.15
N ALA A 235 1.30 -12.37 -17.71
CA ALA A 235 2.62 -11.79 -17.92
C ALA A 235 2.90 -10.59 -17.01
N GLY A 236 2.27 -10.55 -15.81
CA GLY A 236 2.39 -9.44 -14.85
C GLY A 236 3.83 -9.14 -14.39
N GLY A 237 4.79 -10.03 -14.64
CA GLY A 237 6.20 -9.72 -14.46
C GLY A 237 6.74 -8.63 -15.41
N TYR A 238 6.03 -8.29 -16.48
CA TYR A 238 6.40 -7.26 -17.46
C TYR A 238 5.62 -5.95 -17.30
N PHE A 239 4.50 -5.98 -16.59
CA PHE A 239 3.58 -4.85 -16.51
C PHE A 239 3.59 -4.27 -15.09
N ASP A 240 3.91 -2.98 -14.99
CA ASP A 240 3.84 -2.17 -13.79
C ASP A 240 2.63 -1.21 -13.77
N HIS A 241 1.78 -1.27 -14.81
CA HIS A 241 0.54 -0.51 -14.97
C HIS A 241 -0.53 -1.41 -15.63
N ASP A 242 -1.81 -1.10 -15.47
CA ASP A 242 -2.86 -1.89 -16.15
C ASP A 242 -2.72 -1.82 -17.69
N LEU A 243 -3.24 -2.86 -18.33
CA LEU A 243 -3.30 -3.02 -19.77
C LEU A 243 -4.75 -2.85 -20.27
N THR A 244 -4.97 -1.88 -21.16
CA THR A 244 -6.30 -1.57 -21.73
C THR A 244 -6.35 -1.94 -23.20
N ASP A 245 -7.49 -2.47 -23.66
CA ASP A 245 -7.77 -2.72 -25.08
C ASP A 245 -8.11 -1.44 -25.86
N ASP A 246 -7.36 -1.17 -26.92
CA ASP A 246 -7.62 -0.15 -27.94
C ASP A 246 -7.49 -0.72 -29.37
N THR A 247 -7.63 -2.03 -29.53
CA THR A 247 -7.47 -2.71 -30.83
C THR A 247 -8.61 -2.42 -31.81
N LYS A 248 -9.78 -2.04 -31.28
CA LYS A 248 -11.05 -1.90 -32.03
C LYS A 248 -11.49 -3.19 -32.73
N LEU A 249 -10.95 -4.34 -32.34
CA LEU A 249 -11.32 -5.64 -32.89
C LEU A 249 -12.63 -6.13 -32.25
N SER A 250 -13.56 -6.57 -33.09
CA SER A 250 -14.82 -7.17 -32.65
C SER A 250 -14.78 -8.70 -32.79
N GLY A 251 -15.53 -9.39 -31.93
CA GLY A 251 -15.60 -10.85 -31.91
C GLY A 251 -14.63 -11.46 -30.91
N SER A 252 -14.53 -12.78 -30.95
CA SER A 252 -13.67 -13.58 -30.08
C SER A 252 -12.62 -14.31 -30.90
N PHE A 253 -11.47 -14.58 -30.29
CA PHE A 253 -10.29 -15.09 -30.97
C PHE A 253 -9.68 -16.29 -30.26
N ASP A 254 -9.17 -17.21 -31.06
CA ASP A 254 -8.33 -18.33 -30.62
C ASP A 254 -6.87 -18.03 -30.97
N PHE A 255 -5.97 -18.21 -30.02
CA PHE A 255 -4.55 -17.98 -30.25
C PHE A 255 -3.65 -18.76 -29.28
N LYS A 256 -2.40 -18.91 -29.69
CA LYS A 256 -1.31 -19.40 -28.86
C LYS A 256 -0.30 -18.29 -28.71
N LEU A 257 0.23 -18.11 -27.50
CA LEU A 257 1.25 -17.11 -27.20
C LEU A 257 2.39 -17.74 -26.43
N GLU A 258 3.62 -17.46 -26.86
CA GLU A 258 4.85 -17.91 -26.22
C GLU A 258 5.73 -16.71 -25.84
N TRP A 259 6.17 -16.64 -24.57
CA TRP A 259 7.11 -15.61 -24.12
C TRP A 259 8.08 -16.14 -23.06
N THR A 260 9.19 -15.43 -22.87
CA THR A 260 10.16 -15.72 -21.81
C THR A 260 9.80 -14.95 -20.55
N ALA A 261 9.98 -15.50 -19.35
CA ALA A 261 9.81 -14.73 -18.12
C ALA A 261 10.91 -13.64 -18.01
N PRO A 262 10.64 -12.45 -17.41
CA PRO A 262 11.62 -11.35 -17.34
C PRO A 262 12.97 -11.77 -16.75
N VAL A 263 12.94 -12.62 -15.72
CA VAL A 263 14.14 -13.14 -15.03
C VAL A 263 15.05 -13.98 -15.94
N ALA A 264 14.49 -14.63 -16.96
CA ALA A 264 15.22 -15.50 -17.88
C ALA A 264 15.56 -14.81 -19.21
N LEU A 265 14.93 -13.66 -19.51
CA LEU A 265 15.02 -13.03 -20.83
C LEU A 265 16.45 -12.70 -21.24
N VAL A 266 17.22 -12.09 -20.33
CA VAL A 266 18.62 -11.72 -20.59
C VAL A 266 19.49 -12.97 -20.75
N ALA A 267 19.36 -13.93 -19.84
CA ALA A 267 20.15 -15.17 -19.84
C ALA A 267 19.93 -16.02 -21.11
N LYS A 268 18.72 -15.98 -21.68
CA LYS A 268 18.39 -16.69 -22.93
C LYS A 268 18.95 -16.04 -24.19
N GLY A 269 19.33 -14.77 -24.15
CA GLY A 269 19.79 -14.03 -25.33
C GLY A 269 18.86 -14.21 -26.53
N ALA A 270 19.39 -14.70 -27.65
CA ALA A 270 18.64 -14.90 -28.89
C ALA A 270 17.49 -15.93 -28.81
N GLY A 271 17.51 -16.82 -27.81
CA GLY A 271 16.42 -17.78 -27.56
C GLY A 271 15.29 -17.20 -26.69
N GLY A 272 15.44 -15.97 -26.19
CA GLY A 272 14.45 -15.27 -25.40
C GLY A 272 13.54 -14.38 -26.26
N ILE A 273 12.28 -14.24 -25.86
CA ILE A 273 11.34 -13.29 -26.48
C ILE A 273 10.54 -12.59 -25.38
N SER A 274 10.54 -11.26 -25.39
CA SER A 274 9.76 -10.47 -24.44
C SER A 274 8.27 -10.62 -24.71
N VAL A 275 7.41 -10.36 -23.72
CA VAL A 275 5.95 -10.36 -23.98
C VAL A 275 5.55 -9.31 -25.02
N PHE A 276 6.23 -8.15 -25.04
CA PHE A 276 5.99 -7.08 -26.02
C PHE A 276 6.29 -7.56 -27.45
N ASP A 277 7.46 -8.18 -27.65
CA ASP A 277 7.84 -8.79 -28.93
C ASP A 277 6.94 -9.96 -29.32
N ALA A 278 6.55 -10.79 -28.35
CA ALA A 278 5.71 -11.96 -28.60
C ALA A 278 4.33 -11.54 -29.11
N VAL A 279 3.71 -10.57 -28.46
CA VAL A 279 2.40 -10.02 -28.85
C VAL A 279 2.46 -9.41 -30.26
N GLU A 280 3.55 -8.69 -30.59
CA GLU A 280 3.76 -8.13 -31.92
C GLU A 280 4.00 -9.18 -32.99
N LYS A 281 4.98 -10.07 -32.77
CA LYS A 281 5.42 -11.04 -33.78
C LYS A 281 4.40 -12.16 -33.98
N GLN A 282 3.74 -12.62 -32.92
CA GLN A 282 2.86 -13.79 -32.96
C GLN A 282 1.39 -13.42 -33.17
N LEU A 283 0.89 -12.35 -32.54
CA LEU A 283 -0.52 -11.97 -32.61
C LEU A 283 -0.79 -10.80 -33.57
N GLY A 284 0.23 -10.08 -34.03
CA GLY A 284 0.04 -8.87 -34.84
C GLY A 284 -0.63 -7.73 -34.06
N LEU A 285 -0.50 -7.75 -32.73
CA LEU A 285 -0.94 -6.70 -31.83
C LEU A 285 0.29 -6.04 -31.21
N LYS A 286 0.19 -4.85 -30.67
CA LYS A 286 1.31 -4.19 -29.98
C LYS A 286 0.85 -3.68 -28.63
N VAL A 287 1.77 -3.66 -27.68
CA VAL A 287 1.54 -3.08 -26.36
C VAL A 287 2.48 -1.89 -26.19
N GLU A 288 1.90 -0.73 -25.91
CA GLU A 288 2.65 0.53 -25.75
C GLU A 288 2.23 1.21 -24.45
N LEU A 289 3.19 1.70 -23.65
CA LEU A 289 2.89 2.56 -22.51
C LEU A 289 2.50 3.95 -23.04
N LYS A 290 1.29 4.41 -22.71
CA LYS A 290 0.77 5.71 -23.11
C LYS A 290 0.06 6.39 -21.96
N ASP A 291 0.09 7.71 -21.98
CA ASP A 291 -0.79 8.52 -21.16
C ASP A 291 -2.20 8.50 -21.74
N VAL A 292 -3.11 7.81 -21.05
CA VAL A 292 -4.52 7.71 -21.44
C VAL A 292 -5.32 8.72 -20.62
N PRO A 293 -6.11 9.61 -21.24
CA PRO A 293 -6.97 10.54 -20.52
C PRO A 293 -8.08 9.75 -19.81
N MET A 294 -8.03 9.73 -18.48
CA MET A 294 -8.98 9.02 -17.64
C MET A 294 -9.66 9.96 -16.64
N PRO A 295 -10.95 9.72 -16.31
CA PRO A 295 -11.58 10.38 -15.17
C PRO A 295 -10.80 10.07 -13.89
N ALA A 296 -10.38 11.12 -13.19
CA ALA A 296 -9.66 11.04 -11.93
C ALA A 296 -10.40 11.80 -10.82
N LEU A 297 -10.26 11.30 -9.60
CA LEU A 297 -10.65 12.00 -8.38
C LEU A 297 -9.40 12.61 -7.75
N VAL A 298 -9.30 13.92 -7.79
CA VAL A 298 -8.13 14.66 -7.31
C VAL A 298 -8.35 15.11 -5.89
N ILE A 299 -7.42 14.75 -5.02
CA ILE A 299 -7.34 15.27 -3.66
C ILE A 299 -6.73 16.68 -3.73
N GLU A 300 -7.54 17.69 -3.41
CA GLU A 300 -7.08 19.09 -3.34
C GLU A 300 -6.44 19.39 -1.99
N SER A 301 -7.08 18.95 -0.91
CA SER A 301 -6.58 19.11 0.44
C SER A 301 -7.22 18.13 1.41
N LEU A 302 -6.50 17.80 2.48
CA LEU A 302 -6.99 17.11 3.66
C LEU A 302 -5.97 17.25 4.80
N ASN A 303 -6.45 17.08 6.03
CA ASN A 303 -5.64 17.07 7.23
C ASN A 303 -5.18 15.64 7.54
N ARG A 304 -3.92 15.49 7.97
CA ARG A 304 -3.37 14.19 8.39
C ARG A 304 -4.03 13.65 9.67
N LYS A 305 -4.23 14.52 10.65
CA LYS A 305 -4.87 14.18 11.92
C LYS A 305 -6.38 14.46 11.83
N PRO A 306 -7.26 13.49 12.16
CA PRO A 306 -8.69 13.75 12.23
C PRO A 306 -9.00 14.73 13.38
N THR A 307 -10.12 15.44 13.27
CA THR A 307 -10.68 16.17 14.41
C THR A 307 -11.01 15.19 15.56
N ALA A 308 -11.07 15.68 16.80
CA ALA A 308 -11.32 14.84 17.97
C ALA A 308 -12.67 14.12 17.90
N ASN A 309 -12.74 12.93 18.48
CA ASN A 309 -13.99 12.19 18.68
C ASN A 309 -14.91 12.90 19.68
N GLU A 310 -16.21 12.65 19.57
CA GLU A 310 -17.16 13.07 20.62
C GLU A 310 -16.92 12.26 21.90
N PRO A 311 -17.06 12.84 23.11
CA PRO A 311 -16.78 12.14 24.37
C PRO A 311 -17.57 10.84 24.59
N ARG A 312 -18.76 10.72 23.99
CA ARG A 312 -19.64 9.54 24.12
C ARG A 312 -19.24 8.35 23.21
N VAL A 313 -18.34 8.57 22.25
CA VAL A 313 -17.88 7.54 21.30
C VAL A 313 -17.33 6.31 22.00
N GLU A 314 -16.44 6.50 22.97
CA GLU A 314 -15.74 5.41 23.65
C GLU A 314 -16.70 4.40 24.29
N LYS A 315 -17.83 4.88 24.81
CA LYS A 315 -18.83 4.02 25.47
C LYS A 315 -19.83 3.42 24.48
N GLU A 316 -20.32 4.21 23.52
CA GLU A 316 -21.41 3.78 22.63
C GLU A 316 -20.93 2.95 21.44
N LEU A 317 -19.69 3.14 20.99
CA LEU A 317 -19.14 2.44 19.83
C LEU A 317 -18.18 1.32 20.18
N ALA A 318 -17.88 1.11 21.47
CA ALA A 318 -17.03 0.01 21.95
C ALA A 318 -17.36 -1.30 21.23
N LEU A 319 -16.32 -1.93 20.69
CA LEU A 319 -16.39 -3.26 20.12
C LEU A 319 -15.93 -4.25 21.18
N GLU A 320 -16.63 -5.38 21.26
CA GLU A 320 -16.16 -6.50 22.07
C GLU A 320 -14.81 -6.99 21.51
N PRO A 321 -13.83 -7.33 22.37
CA PRO A 321 -12.57 -7.88 21.91
C PRO A 321 -12.79 -9.13 21.04
N PRO A 322 -12.12 -9.24 19.88
CA PRO A 322 -12.28 -10.38 19.00
C PRO A 322 -11.75 -11.65 19.69
N LYS A 323 -12.56 -12.71 19.66
CA LYS A 323 -12.21 -14.03 20.19
C LYS A 323 -12.66 -15.12 19.23
N PHE A 324 -11.97 -16.25 19.25
CA PHE A 324 -12.46 -17.45 18.59
C PHE A 324 -13.73 -17.97 19.27
N GLU A 325 -14.65 -18.52 18.50
CA GLU A 325 -15.82 -19.22 19.03
C GLU A 325 -15.42 -20.52 19.73
N ALA A 326 -14.40 -21.20 19.20
CA ALA A 326 -13.82 -22.41 19.77
C ALA A 326 -12.40 -22.56 19.26
N ALA A 327 -11.51 -23.16 20.06
CA ALA A 327 -10.17 -23.50 19.64
C ALA A 327 -9.74 -24.85 20.21
N SER A 328 -9.01 -25.63 19.41
CA SER A 328 -8.30 -26.82 19.85
C SER A 328 -6.81 -26.51 19.82
N ILE A 329 -6.13 -26.69 20.96
CA ILE A 329 -4.69 -26.49 21.10
C ILE A 329 -4.05 -27.84 21.44
N LYS A 330 -3.13 -28.31 20.60
CA LYS A 330 -2.46 -29.61 20.80
C LYS A 330 -1.00 -29.52 20.39
N PRO A 331 -0.09 -30.32 20.97
CA PRO A 331 1.26 -30.47 20.42
C PRO A 331 1.18 -30.94 18.96
N ALA A 332 1.99 -30.32 18.08
CA ALA A 332 2.05 -30.65 16.67
C ALA A 332 2.82 -31.98 16.47
N THR A 333 2.32 -32.82 15.57
CA THR A 333 3.06 -34.00 15.11
C THR A 333 4.20 -33.58 14.18
N PRO A 334 5.25 -34.42 14.00
CA PRO A 334 6.36 -34.10 13.08
C PRO A 334 5.90 -33.77 11.65
N ASP A 335 4.86 -34.44 11.16
CA ASP A 335 4.30 -34.23 9.82
C ASP A 335 3.46 -32.95 9.69
N ASN A 336 3.17 -32.28 10.81
CA ASN A 336 2.22 -31.16 10.86
C ASN A 336 2.78 -29.89 11.52
N GLN A 337 4.10 -29.73 11.52
CA GLN A 337 4.79 -28.56 12.05
C GLN A 337 4.70 -27.37 11.09
N MET A 338 3.62 -26.60 11.19
CA MET A 338 3.55 -25.29 10.55
C MET A 338 4.07 -24.20 11.49
N THR A 339 4.66 -23.15 10.93
CA THR A 339 4.95 -21.89 11.64
C THR A 339 4.24 -20.76 10.93
N GLY A 340 3.27 -20.13 11.60
CA GLY A 340 2.48 -19.04 11.04
C GLY A 340 0.99 -19.18 11.31
N LEU A 341 0.20 -18.43 10.54
CA LEU A 341 -1.27 -18.37 10.63
C LEU A 341 -1.88 -18.44 9.23
N LEU A 342 -2.93 -19.23 9.07
CA LEU A 342 -3.66 -19.41 7.81
C LEU A 342 -5.17 -19.46 8.08
N TYR A 343 -5.96 -18.77 7.26
CA TYR A 343 -7.41 -18.97 7.22
C TYR A 343 -7.78 -20.12 6.30
N GLN A 344 -8.66 -21.01 6.75
CA GLN A 344 -9.17 -22.16 6.01
C GLN A 344 -10.67 -21.99 5.77
N GLY A 345 -11.07 -21.86 4.50
CA GLY A 345 -12.49 -21.75 4.12
C GLY A 345 -13.24 -20.56 4.73
N GLY A 346 -12.51 -19.53 5.18
CA GLY A 346 -13.05 -18.32 5.82
C GLY A 346 -13.60 -18.50 7.23
N SER A 347 -13.98 -19.71 7.64
CA SER A 347 -14.62 -20.00 8.94
C SER A 347 -13.70 -20.66 9.98
N MET A 348 -12.53 -21.11 9.54
CA MET A 348 -11.51 -21.69 10.40
C MET A 348 -10.21 -20.90 10.26
N MET A 349 -9.45 -20.85 11.32
CA MET A 349 -8.08 -20.38 11.36
C MET A 349 -7.21 -21.49 11.93
N ARG A 350 -6.08 -21.74 11.26
CA ARG A 350 -5.02 -22.60 11.75
C ARG A 350 -3.80 -21.75 12.08
N ALA A 351 -3.24 -21.92 13.26
CA ALA A 351 -1.98 -21.32 13.66
C ALA A 351 -1.03 -22.39 14.21
N GLY A 352 0.27 -22.20 14.04
CA GLY A 352 1.25 -23.11 14.60
C GLY A 352 2.63 -22.51 14.78
N GLY A 353 3.44 -23.18 15.59
CA GLY A 353 4.81 -22.81 15.93
C GLY A 353 5.11 -23.07 17.39
N THR A 354 6.30 -22.70 17.85
CA THR A 354 6.61 -22.68 19.28
C THR A 354 5.81 -21.58 20.00
N LEU A 355 5.73 -21.60 21.34
CA LEU A 355 5.11 -20.49 22.08
C LEU A 355 5.78 -19.16 21.75
N ARG A 356 7.10 -19.13 21.57
CA ARG A 356 7.79 -17.92 21.09
C ARG A 356 7.26 -17.45 19.75
N ASN A 357 7.09 -18.35 18.78
CA ASN A 357 6.58 -17.99 17.46
C ASN A 357 5.15 -17.44 17.54
N LEU A 358 4.27 -18.13 18.25
CA LEU A 358 2.86 -17.75 18.41
C LEU A 358 2.72 -16.40 19.12
N ILE A 359 3.47 -16.18 20.21
CA ILE A 359 3.47 -14.91 20.96
C ILE A 359 4.02 -13.78 20.07
N SER A 360 5.19 -13.96 19.46
CA SER A 360 5.80 -12.93 18.60
C SER A 360 4.88 -12.52 17.47
N MET A 361 4.28 -13.50 16.78
CA MET A 361 3.35 -13.26 15.70
C MET A 361 2.08 -12.54 16.19
N SER A 362 1.48 -12.99 17.30
CA SER A 362 0.28 -12.38 17.88
C SER A 362 0.49 -10.91 18.30
N LEU A 363 1.73 -10.57 18.67
CA LEU A 363 2.18 -9.21 19.01
C LEU A 363 2.71 -8.43 17.81
N GLN A 364 2.52 -8.95 16.59
CA GLN A 364 2.95 -8.36 15.32
C GLN A 364 4.48 -8.11 15.22
N VAL A 365 5.26 -8.89 15.97
CA VAL A 365 6.73 -8.90 15.91
C VAL A 365 7.18 -9.89 14.84
N SER A 366 8.07 -9.47 13.95
CA SER A 366 8.62 -10.35 12.92
C SER A 366 9.26 -11.59 13.56
N PRO A 367 8.99 -12.80 13.05
CA PRO A 367 9.57 -14.03 13.60
C PRO A 367 11.09 -14.06 13.50
N ASN A 368 11.68 -13.31 12.56
CA ASN A 368 13.13 -13.30 12.31
C ASN A 368 13.94 -12.74 13.50
N PHE A 369 13.38 -11.79 14.24
CA PHE A 369 14.03 -11.15 15.39
C PHE A 369 13.16 -11.17 16.64
N GLY A 370 12.17 -12.08 16.69
CA GLY A 370 11.31 -12.27 17.85
C GLY A 370 12.09 -12.64 19.12
N LYS A 371 13.29 -13.23 19.00
CA LYS A 371 14.18 -13.52 20.14
C LYS A 371 14.76 -12.27 20.80
N ASP A 372 14.98 -11.21 20.02
CA ASP A 372 15.55 -9.94 20.53
C ASP A 372 14.45 -9.06 21.12
N ILE A 373 13.24 -9.12 20.55
CA ILE A 373 12.11 -8.27 20.95
C ILE A 373 11.22 -8.91 22.01
N VAL A 374 10.93 -10.21 21.90
CA VAL A 374 10.10 -10.94 22.88
C VAL A 374 11.01 -11.70 23.84
N VAL A 375 11.22 -11.09 25.02
CA VAL A 375 12.19 -11.54 26.02
C VAL A 375 11.49 -12.06 27.28
N GLY A 376 12.23 -12.69 28.19
CA GLY A 376 11.67 -13.24 29.44
C GLY A 376 10.98 -14.60 29.29
N LEU A 377 10.93 -15.15 28.08
CA LEU A 377 10.33 -16.46 27.84
C LEU A 377 11.16 -17.60 28.49
N PRO A 378 10.49 -18.56 29.15
CA PRO A 378 11.14 -19.76 29.69
C PRO A 378 11.60 -20.70 28.57
N LYS A 379 12.57 -21.58 28.85
CA LYS A 379 13.20 -22.47 27.85
C LYS A 379 12.18 -23.33 27.07
N PHE A 380 11.17 -23.86 27.76
CA PHE A 380 10.13 -24.68 27.14
C PHE A 380 9.38 -23.96 26.00
N ALA A 381 9.38 -22.63 26.00
CA ALA A 381 8.66 -21.83 25.00
C ALA A 381 9.24 -21.98 23.58
N ASP A 382 10.45 -22.53 23.45
CA ASP A 382 11.12 -22.82 22.18
C ASP A 382 11.14 -24.32 21.83
N GLU A 383 10.63 -25.20 22.72
CA GLU A 383 10.76 -26.65 22.59
C GLU A 383 9.54 -27.28 21.92
N THR A 384 8.35 -27.05 22.49
CA THR A 384 7.11 -27.66 21.98
C THR A 384 6.53 -26.83 20.83
N HIS A 385 6.33 -27.48 19.68
CA HIS A 385 5.50 -26.93 18.61
C HIS A 385 4.03 -27.19 18.90
N TRP A 386 3.22 -26.15 18.80
CA TRP A 386 1.79 -26.21 19.00
C TRP A 386 1.07 -26.10 17.66
N GLU A 387 -0.03 -26.83 17.55
CA GLU A 387 -1.04 -26.66 16.52
C GLU A 387 -2.31 -26.13 17.17
N ILE A 388 -2.80 -25.02 16.61
CA ILE A 388 -4.05 -24.38 16.99
C ILE A 388 -4.98 -24.46 15.80
N ASN A 389 -6.11 -25.13 15.97
CA ASN A 389 -7.23 -25.12 15.03
C ASN A 389 -8.40 -24.41 15.69
N ALA A 390 -8.77 -23.24 15.18
CA ALA A 390 -9.75 -22.36 15.80
C ALA A 390 -10.87 -21.98 14.84
N LYS A 391 -12.10 -21.94 15.35
CA LYS A 391 -13.28 -21.46 14.65
C LYS A 391 -13.40 -19.96 14.86
N VAL A 392 -13.39 -19.18 13.77
CA VAL A 392 -13.61 -17.73 13.86
C VAL A 392 -15.08 -17.44 14.16
N PRO A 393 -15.39 -16.29 14.78
CA PRO A 393 -16.77 -15.98 15.14
C PRO A 393 -17.67 -15.77 13.92
N THR A 394 -18.95 -16.01 14.09
CA THR A 394 -19.98 -15.83 13.05
C THR A 394 -20.56 -14.42 13.02
N THR A 395 -20.40 -13.66 14.10
CA THR A 395 -20.87 -12.27 14.23
C THR A 395 -19.83 -11.41 14.95
N GLY A 396 -19.97 -10.08 14.86
CA GLY A 396 -19.08 -9.13 15.54
C GLY A 396 -17.69 -9.00 14.92
N GLU A 397 -16.74 -8.57 15.75
CA GLU A 397 -15.32 -8.46 15.41
C GLU A 397 -14.70 -9.84 15.19
N GLY A 398 -13.83 -9.96 14.17
CA GLY A 398 -13.24 -11.24 13.77
C GLY A 398 -14.13 -12.13 12.91
N ALA A 399 -15.40 -11.78 12.68
CA ALA A 399 -16.25 -12.56 11.78
C ALA A 399 -15.82 -12.39 10.30
N PRO A 400 -16.02 -13.40 9.43
CA PRO A 400 -15.68 -13.31 8.01
C PRO A 400 -16.54 -12.29 7.26
N ASN A 401 -15.90 -11.48 6.42
CA ASN A 401 -16.61 -10.58 5.52
C ASN A 401 -17.21 -11.40 4.37
N VAL A 402 -18.30 -10.95 3.74
CA VAL A 402 -18.85 -11.62 2.55
C VAL A 402 -18.86 -10.66 1.39
N VAL A 403 -18.10 -10.98 0.35
CA VAL A 403 -18.00 -10.19 -0.89
C VAL A 403 -18.38 -11.09 -2.05
N ASN A 404 -19.41 -10.71 -2.81
CA ASN A 404 -19.93 -11.47 -3.95
C ASN A 404 -20.23 -12.96 -3.60
N GLY A 405 -20.78 -13.21 -2.41
CA GLY A 405 -21.10 -14.55 -1.93
C GLY A 405 -19.89 -15.39 -1.48
N ARG A 406 -18.67 -14.82 -1.49
CA ARG A 406 -17.46 -15.49 -1.00
C ARG A 406 -17.07 -14.94 0.38
N PRO A 407 -16.81 -15.81 1.38
CA PRO A 407 -16.28 -15.37 2.65
C PRO A 407 -14.83 -14.93 2.46
N LEU A 408 -14.54 -13.69 2.84
CA LEU A 408 -13.19 -13.18 3.04
C LEU A 408 -12.87 -13.27 4.53
N PRO A 409 -11.65 -13.70 4.89
CA PRO A 409 -11.26 -13.70 6.29
C PRO A 409 -11.27 -12.28 6.86
N PRO A 410 -11.37 -12.13 8.20
CA PRO A 410 -11.12 -10.84 8.83
C PRO A 410 -9.66 -10.39 8.56
N PRO A 411 -9.35 -9.09 8.72
CA PRO A 411 -7.98 -8.59 8.66
C PRO A 411 -7.01 -9.43 9.49
N LEU A 412 -5.77 -9.60 9.01
CA LEU A 412 -4.77 -10.41 9.71
C LEU A 412 -4.51 -9.87 11.13
N SER A 413 -4.46 -8.55 11.31
CA SER A 413 -4.39 -7.89 12.61
C SER A 413 -5.42 -8.39 13.62
N ILE A 414 -6.69 -8.52 13.21
CA ILE A 414 -7.78 -9.04 14.04
C ILE A 414 -7.57 -10.53 14.34
N GLY A 415 -7.10 -11.30 13.36
CA GLY A 415 -6.69 -12.70 13.58
C GLY A 415 -5.58 -12.86 14.60
N LEU A 416 -4.59 -11.98 14.57
CA LEU A 416 -3.48 -11.93 15.52
C LEU A 416 -3.94 -11.49 16.91
N GLU A 417 -4.92 -10.59 16.99
CA GLU A 417 -5.56 -10.20 18.25
C GLU A 417 -6.36 -11.37 18.86
N MET A 418 -7.14 -12.09 18.06
CA MET A 418 -7.81 -13.33 18.52
C MET A 418 -6.81 -14.37 19.02
N LEU A 419 -5.68 -14.54 18.33
CA LEU A 419 -4.60 -15.43 18.77
C LEU A 419 -3.98 -14.95 20.08
N ASN A 420 -3.71 -13.65 20.23
CA ASN A 420 -3.18 -13.09 21.47
C ASN A 420 -4.15 -13.34 22.64
N ASN A 421 -5.45 -13.09 22.43
CA ASN A 421 -6.48 -13.33 23.43
C ASN A 421 -6.59 -14.83 23.80
N LEU A 422 -6.46 -15.73 22.82
CA LEU A 422 -6.39 -17.18 23.08
C LEU A 422 -5.16 -17.55 23.92
N LEU A 423 -3.99 -16.96 23.65
CA LEU A 423 -2.77 -17.23 24.44
C LEU A 423 -2.88 -16.68 25.87
N ILE A 424 -3.56 -15.55 26.06
CA ILE A 424 -3.89 -15.02 27.39
C ILE A 424 -4.81 -15.99 28.13
N ASP A 425 -5.91 -16.39 27.49
CA ASP A 425 -6.93 -17.21 28.14
C ASP A 425 -6.44 -18.65 28.40
N SER A 426 -5.73 -19.26 27.44
CA SER A 426 -5.29 -20.66 27.52
C SER A 426 -3.94 -20.84 28.22
N PHE A 427 -2.97 -19.94 28.05
CA PHE A 427 -1.64 -20.09 28.65
C PHE A 427 -1.32 -19.06 29.74
N GLY A 428 -2.27 -18.16 30.05
CA GLY A 428 -2.06 -17.11 31.05
C GLY A 428 -1.05 -16.05 30.62
N LEU A 429 -0.85 -15.83 29.32
CA LEU A 429 0.14 -14.87 28.80
C LEU A 429 0.00 -13.50 29.48
N LYS A 430 1.09 -13.02 30.09
CA LYS A 430 1.21 -11.64 30.61
C LYS A 430 2.46 -11.00 30.06
N THR A 431 2.33 -9.76 29.59
CA THR A 431 3.45 -9.01 29.03
C THR A 431 3.45 -7.55 29.46
N HIS A 432 4.63 -6.94 29.44
CA HIS A 432 4.80 -5.49 29.49
C HIS A 432 5.88 -5.04 28.49
N ARG A 433 5.97 -3.73 28.27
CA ARG A 433 6.99 -3.12 27.41
C ARG A 433 7.99 -2.35 28.26
N GLU A 434 9.26 -2.45 27.92
CA GLU A 434 10.32 -1.63 28.50
C GLU A 434 11.44 -1.38 27.49
N GLN A 435 12.34 -0.46 27.81
CA GLN A 435 13.52 -0.21 26.98
C GLN A 435 14.66 -1.13 27.43
N ARG A 436 15.27 -1.85 26.47
CA ARG A 436 16.49 -2.63 26.71
C ARG A 436 17.53 -2.37 25.64
N GLU A 437 18.78 -2.57 26.01
CA GLU A 437 19.87 -2.66 25.06
C GLU A 437 19.77 -3.98 24.30
N ILE A 438 19.50 -3.90 23.00
CA ILE A 438 19.52 -5.05 22.09
C ILE A 438 20.38 -4.73 20.86
N THR A 439 20.76 -5.77 20.12
CA THR A 439 21.39 -5.58 18.81
C THR A 439 20.31 -5.19 17.80
N VAL A 440 20.53 -4.09 17.08
CA VAL A 440 19.70 -3.66 15.96
C VAL A 440 20.58 -3.43 14.74
N TYR A 441 19.98 -3.40 13.56
CA TYR A 441 20.60 -2.77 12.41
C TYR A 441 20.32 -1.27 12.42
N VAL A 442 21.37 -0.46 12.54
CA VAL A 442 21.26 0.98 12.35
C VAL A 442 21.44 1.29 10.87
N LEU A 443 20.41 1.88 10.25
CA LEU A 443 20.47 2.44 8.91
C LEU A 443 21.17 3.80 8.98
N THR A 444 22.31 3.92 8.30
CA THR A 444 23.13 5.13 8.28
C THR A 444 23.47 5.56 6.86
N ALA A 445 23.86 6.82 6.70
CA ALA A 445 24.47 7.27 5.45
C ALA A 445 25.80 6.54 5.20
N GLY A 446 26.01 6.09 3.98
CA GLY A 446 27.25 5.47 3.53
C GLY A 446 28.38 6.49 3.30
N LYS A 447 29.49 6.01 2.71
CA LYS A 447 30.58 6.90 2.31
C LYS A 447 30.17 7.66 1.04
N GLY A 448 30.02 8.97 1.15
CA GLY A 448 29.64 9.84 0.02
C GLY A 448 28.21 10.34 0.12
N LYS A 449 27.75 11.03 -0.93
CA LYS A 449 26.36 11.51 -0.99
C LYS A 449 25.40 10.33 -1.24
N PRO A 450 24.24 10.28 -0.55
CA PRO A 450 23.19 9.34 -0.87
C PRO A 450 22.85 9.37 -2.36
N LYS A 451 22.68 8.19 -2.97
CA LYS A 451 22.35 7.99 -4.39
C LYS A 451 20.84 7.84 -4.57
N ILE A 452 20.12 8.83 -4.05
CA ILE A 452 18.66 8.89 -4.02
C ILE A 452 18.23 10.27 -4.51
N THR A 453 17.04 10.36 -5.09
CA THR A 453 16.52 11.63 -5.64
C THR A 453 15.39 12.12 -4.75
N ALA A 454 15.38 13.42 -4.41
CA ALA A 454 14.28 13.98 -3.62
C ALA A 454 12.95 13.80 -4.36
N ALA A 455 11.92 13.35 -3.65
CA ALA A 455 10.58 13.28 -4.18
C ALA A 455 9.93 14.67 -4.22
N LYS A 456 8.94 14.85 -5.08
CA LYS A 456 8.09 16.04 -5.03
C LYS A 456 7.07 15.86 -3.91
N ASP A 457 6.64 16.96 -3.29
CA ASP A 457 5.60 16.92 -2.24
C ASP A 457 4.28 16.28 -2.71
N SER A 458 4.01 16.34 -4.02
CA SER A 458 2.85 15.74 -4.67
C SER A 458 2.99 14.25 -4.99
N ASP A 459 4.20 13.68 -4.88
CA ASP A 459 4.44 12.28 -5.18
C ASP A 459 3.84 11.41 -4.07
N ARG A 460 3.32 10.24 -4.42
CA ARG A 460 2.81 9.30 -3.41
C ARG A 460 3.88 8.36 -2.93
N THR A 461 3.80 8.02 -1.65
CA THR A 461 4.63 6.96 -1.07
C THR A 461 4.24 5.63 -1.70
N SER A 462 5.21 4.92 -2.26
CA SER A 462 5.01 3.60 -2.86
C SER A 462 6.35 2.88 -2.89
N CYS A 463 6.35 1.56 -2.66
CA CYS A 463 7.51 0.69 -2.90
C CYS A 463 7.01 -0.60 -3.54
N ARG A 464 7.18 -0.74 -4.86
CA ARG A 464 6.58 -1.81 -5.66
C ARG A 464 7.61 -2.42 -6.63
N PRO A 465 7.42 -3.68 -7.09
CA PRO A 465 8.25 -4.25 -8.14
C PRO A 465 8.35 -3.31 -9.34
N ALA A 466 9.56 -3.09 -9.84
CA ALA A 466 9.85 -2.21 -10.96
C ALA A 466 10.55 -3.01 -12.07
N PRO A 467 9.83 -3.90 -12.78
CA PRO A 467 10.43 -4.84 -13.73
C PRO A 467 11.15 -4.18 -14.91
N ASN A 468 10.80 -2.93 -15.22
CA ASN A 468 11.39 -2.15 -16.30
C ASN A 468 12.57 -1.29 -15.86
N ALA A 469 12.88 -1.23 -14.56
CA ALA A 469 14.04 -0.50 -14.07
C ALA A 469 15.33 -1.21 -14.52
N THR A 470 16.31 -0.44 -14.98
CA THR A 470 17.61 -1.00 -15.40
C THR A 470 18.33 -1.59 -14.18
N PRO A 471 18.54 -2.91 -14.14
CA PRO A 471 19.23 -3.51 -13.01
C PRO A 471 20.74 -3.25 -13.10
N PRO A 472 21.45 -3.12 -11.96
CA PRO A 472 22.90 -2.92 -11.99
C PRO A 472 23.65 -4.16 -12.47
N MET A 473 23.01 -5.34 -12.45
CA MET A 473 23.53 -6.60 -12.98
C MET A 473 22.37 -7.44 -13.56
N PRO A 474 22.62 -8.28 -14.58
CA PRO A 474 21.59 -9.14 -15.15
C PRO A 474 20.87 -10.02 -14.12
N GLY A 475 19.56 -10.20 -14.30
CA GLY A 475 18.75 -11.13 -13.50
C GLY A 475 18.25 -10.62 -12.14
N LEU A 476 18.63 -9.42 -11.71
CA LEU A 476 18.11 -8.83 -10.47
C LEU A 476 16.67 -8.35 -10.65
N ARG A 477 15.82 -8.68 -9.67
CA ARG A 477 14.47 -8.10 -9.56
C ARG A 477 14.58 -6.75 -8.87
N MET A 478 14.18 -5.70 -9.57
CA MET A 478 14.23 -4.33 -9.06
C MET A 478 12.94 -3.97 -8.32
N THR A 479 13.06 -3.19 -7.27
CA THR A 479 11.96 -2.52 -6.57
C THR A 479 12.14 -1.02 -6.72
N GLY A 480 11.08 -0.33 -7.16
CA GLY A 480 11.03 1.12 -7.24
C GLY A 480 10.28 1.67 -6.03
N CYS A 481 10.94 2.57 -5.30
CA CYS A 481 10.38 3.31 -4.20
C CYS A 481 10.22 4.78 -4.58
N THR A 482 9.07 5.36 -4.29
CA THR A 482 8.75 6.77 -4.50
C THR A 482 8.30 7.41 -3.20
N ASN A 483 8.63 8.68 -3.00
CA ASN A 483 8.33 9.49 -1.81
C ASN A 483 8.44 8.70 -0.48
N THR A 484 9.52 7.91 -0.35
CA THR A 484 9.74 7.03 0.81
C THR A 484 10.73 7.69 1.76
N SER A 485 10.35 7.86 3.02
CA SER A 485 11.25 8.33 4.09
C SER A 485 12.23 7.24 4.53
N MET A 486 13.32 7.60 5.21
CA MET A 486 14.29 6.60 5.70
C MET A 486 13.70 5.68 6.80
N ALA A 487 12.78 6.20 7.61
CA ALA A 487 12.00 5.39 8.54
C ALA A 487 11.12 4.35 7.82
N GLU A 488 10.39 4.76 6.77
CA GLU A 488 9.60 3.82 5.96
C GLU A 488 10.49 2.82 5.22
N LEU A 489 11.68 3.24 4.74
CA LEU A 489 12.65 2.31 4.16
C LEU A 489 13.10 1.26 5.19
N ALA A 490 13.38 1.65 6.44
CA ALA A 490 13.75 0.71 7.50
C ALA A 490 12.68 -0.36 7.77
N GLU A 491 11.40 0.02 7.72
CA GLU A 491 10.28 -0.91 7.82
C GLU A 491 10.13 -1.78 6.55
N ASN A 492 10.25 -1.16 5.37
CA ASN A 492 10.14 -1.84 4.09
C ASN A 492 11.24 -2.89 3.89
N LEU A 493 12.46 -2.65 4.38
CA LEU A 493 13.57 -3.61 4.31
C LEU A 493 13.27 -4.91 5.05
N GLN A 494 12.61 -4.83 6.22
CA GLN A 494 12.20 -6.01 6.98
C GLN A 494 11.18 -6.86 6.20
N ARG A 495 10.26 -6.20 5.48
CA ARG A 495 9.24 -6.86 4.65
C ARG A 495 9.81 -7.42 3.35
N MET A 496 10.68 -6.66 2.68
CA MET A 496 11.18 -6.96 1.35
C MET A 496 12.34 -7.97 1.39
N ALA A 497 13.17 -7.94 2.44
CA ALA A 497 14.37 -8.76 2.57
C ALA A 497 14.41 -9.59 3.86
N PRO A 498 13.36 -10.37 4.20
CA PRO A 498 13.28 -11.09 5.46
C PRO A 498 14.42 -12.09 5.65
N ALA A 499 14.98 -12.65 4.56
CA ALA A 499 16.12 -13.56 4.65
C ALA A 499 17.44 -12.87 5.06
N TYR A 500 17.55 -11.55 4.89
CA TYR A 500 18.73 -10.76 5.23
C TYR A 500 18.58 -10.03 6.57
N ILE A 501 17.36 -9.60 6.91
CA ILE A 501 17.08 -8.80 8.09
C ILE A 501 16.67 -9.70 9.25
N ASP A 502 17.65 -9.98 10.11
CA ASP A 502 17.54 -10.82 11.31
C ASP A 502 17.51 -10.03 12.63
N HIS A 503 17.50 -8.69 12.57
CA HIS A 503 17.37 -7.77 13.71
C HIS A 503 16.49 -6.58 13.30
N PRO A 504 15.85 -5.85 14.23
CA PRO A 504 15.10 -4.63 13.92
C PRO A 504 15.99 -3.60 13.19
N VAL A 505 15.39 -2.81 12.30
CA VAL A 505 16.10 -1.73 11.60
C VAL A 505 15.69 -0.38 12.20
N VAL A 506 16.67 0.42 12.61
CA VAL A 506 16.49 1.76 13.17
C VAL A 506 17.10 2.78 12.22
N ASP A 507 16.33 3.80 11.84
CA ASP A 507 16.84 4.93 11.05
C ASP A 507 17.64 5.89 11.93
N GLU A 508 18.95 6.00 11.67
CA GLU A 508 19.83 7.04 12.20
C GLU A 508 20.60 7.72 11.05
N THR A 509 19.99 7.80 9.86
CA THR A 509 20.61 8.39 8.68
C THR A 509 20.75 9.91 8.80
N GLY A 510 19.83 10.55 9.52
CA GLY A 510 19.66 12.01 9.54
C GLY A 510 19.17 12.59 8.20
N ILE A 511 18.67 11.74 7.29
CA ILE A 511 18.16 12.17 5.98
C ILE A 511 16.65 12.40 6.08
N GLU A 512 16.25 13.67 6.03
CA GLU A 512 14.85 14.07 6.10
C GLU A 512 14.16 14.07 4.73
N GLY A 513 12.82 14.09 4.72
CA GLY A 513 12.00 14.12 3.50
C GLY A 513 11.76 12.75 2.88
N GLY A 514 11.03 12.74 1.77
CA GLY A 514 10.75 11.54 0.99
C GLY A 514 11.61 11.45 -0.26
N TRP A 515 11.97 10.22 -0.62
CA TRP A 515 12.99 9.95 -1.63
C TRP A 515 12.51 8.92 -2.65
N ASN A 516 12.97 9.11 -3.89
CA ASN A 516 12.76 8.24 -5.04
C ASN A 516 14.05 7.47 -5.33
N PHE A 517 13.95 6.15 -5.42
CA PHE A 517 15.08 5.26 -5.71
C PHE A 517 14.65 3.88 -6.23
N PHE A 518 15.58 3.19 -6.87
CA PHE A 518 15.45 1.78 -7.22
C PHE A 518 16.46 0.97 -6.44
N ILE A 519 16.08 -0.23 -6.03
CA ILE A 519 16.99 -1.17 -5.36
C ILE A 519 16.69 -2.61 -5.79
N GLY A 520 17.74 -3.41 -6.01
CA GLY A 520 17.62 -4.84 -6.29
C GLY A 520 18.71 -5.65 -5.61
N TRP A 521 18.42 -6.88 -5.20
CA TRP A 521 19.42 -7.79 -4.64
C TRP A 521 19.11 -9.24 -4.96
N THR A 522 20.12 -10.10 -4.87
CA THR A 522 19.95 -11.53 -5.04
C THR A 522 19.32 -12.12 -3.78
N PRO A 523 18.31 -13.01 -3.87
CA PRO A 523 17.78 -13.70 -2.69
C PRO A 523 18.86 -14.52 -1.98
N ARG A 524 18.93 -14.46 -0.64
CA ARG A 524 19.97 -15.12 0.16
C ARG A 524 20.17 -16.62 -0.13
N PRO A 525 19.11 -17.45 -0.31
CA PRO A 525 19.29 -18.87 -0.62
C PRO A 525 20.02 -19.12 -1.95
N MET A 526 19.83 -18.23 -2.93
CA MET A 526 20.51 -18.34 -4.23
C MET A 526 22.00 -18.05 -4.11
N LEU A 527 22.40 -17.07 -3.29
CA LEU A 527 23.83 -16.82 -3.02
C LEU A 527 24.48 -18.00 -2.29
N GLN A 528 23.78 -18.62 -1.34
CA GLN A 528 24.30 -19.77 -0.58
C GLN A 528 24.42 -21.05 -1.43
N GLN A 529 23.57 -21.22 -2.45
CA GLN A 529 23.67 -22.35 -3.39
C GLN A 529 24.91 -22.28 -4.28
N VAL A 530 25.33 -21.08 -4.69
CA VAL A 530 26.54 -20.89 -5.50
C VAL A 530 27.78 -21.31 -4.72
N ASP A 531 27.87 -20.94 -3.44
CA ASP A 531 29.00 -21.26 -2.54
C ASP A 531 29.18 -22.76 -2.31
N ASN A 532 28.07 -23.51 -2.21
CA ASN A 532 28.08 -24.96 -1.98
C ASN A 532 28.26 -25.81 -3.25
N SER A 533 28.26 -25.22 -4.44
CA SER A 533 28.15 -25.98 -5.70
C SER A 533 29.48 -26.55 -6.24
N ASN A 534 30.63 -26.29 -5.62
CA ASN A 534 31.95 -26.82 -6.01
C ASN A 534 32.24 -26.76 -7.54
N GLN A 535 31.64 -25.80 -8.25
CA GLN A 535 31.91 -25.60 -9.67
C GLN A 535 33.27 -24.90 -9.84
N PRO A 536 34.13 -25.35 -10.76
CA PRO A 536 35.36 -24.64 -11.07
C PRO A 536 35.05 -23.26 -11.64
N LEU A 537 35.59 -22.21 -11.00
CA LEU A 537 35.64 -20.84 -11.49
C LEU A 537 36.43 -20.82 -12.82
N GLY A 538 35.74 -21.01 -13.96
CA GLY A 538 36.44 -21.21 -15.23
C GLY A 538 35.58 -21.38 -16.47
N ALA A 539 34.42 -20.72 -16.56
CA ALA A 539 33.76 -20.43 -17.83
C ALA A 539 33.00 -19.11 -17.66
N ALA A 540 33.47 -18.05 -18.31
CA ALA A 540 33.03 -16.68 -18.07
C ALA A 540 31.60 -16.43 -18.59
N THR A 541 30.71 -15.95 -17.71
CA THR A 541 30.03 -14.64 -17.83
C THR A 541 29.19 -14.33 -16.58
N ASP A 542 29.39 -13.12 -16.04
CA ASP A 542 28.57 -12.33 -15.12
C ASP A 542 28.55 -12.58 -13.59
N PRO A 543 28.35 -11.50 -12.81
CA PRO A 543 28.86 -11.40 -11.44
C PRO A 543 28.09 -12.29 -10.48
N THR A 544 28.84 -12.91 -9.57
CA THR A 544 28.34 -13.45 -8.31
C THR A 544 27.39 -12.41 -7.68
N GLY A 545 26.11 -12.76 -7.52
CA GLY A 545 25.04 -11.81 -7.18
C GLY A 545 25.33 -10.89 -6.00
N ILE A 546 24.64 -9.74 -5.92
CA ILE A 546 24.83 -8.77 -4.81
C ILE A 546 23.92 -9.07 -3.63
N SER A 547 24.45 -8.92 -2.42
CA SER A 547 23.65 -8.99 -1.18
C SER A 547 22.84 -7.70 -0.97
N LEU A 548 21.83 -7.74 -0.09
CA LEU A 548 21.10 -6.53 0.32
C LEU A 548 22.04 -5.43 0.87
N PHE A 549 23.01 -5.79 1.71
CA PHE A 549 23.95 -4.84 2.31
C PHE A 549 24.77 -4.13 1.25
N GLU A 550 25.23 -4.89 0.25
CA GLU A 550 25.97 -4.34 -0.88
C GLU A 550 25.07 -3.47 -1.78
N ALA A 551 23.83 -3.88 -2.04
CA ALA A 551 22.87 -3.11 -2.82
C ALA A 551 22.58 -1.75 -2.16
N LEU A 552 22.34 -1.72 -0.84
CA LEU A 552 22.16 -0.46 -0.09
C LEU A 552 23.37 0.48 -0.25
N GLU A 553 24.58 -0.05 -0.19
CA GLU A 553 25.80 0.74 -0.32
C GLU A 553 26.03 1.24 -1.75
N ARG A 554 25.93 0.34 -2.72
CA ARG A 554 26.27 0.63 -4.13
C ARG A 554 25.19 1.46 -4.80
N GLU A 555 23.92 1.16 -4.55
CA GLU A 555 22.79 1.74 -5.27
C GLU A 555 22.23 2.96 -4.54
N LEU A 556 22.12 2.93 -3.20
CA LEU A 556 21.53 4.03 -2.43
C LEU A 556 22.56 4.88 -1.68
N GLY A 557 23.79 4.40 -1.53
CA GLY A 557 24.78 5.06 -0.68
C GLY A 557 24.40 5.02 0.80
N LEU A 558 23.70 3.98 1.24
CA LEU A 558 23.27 3.76 2.63
C LEU A 558 23.92 2.48 3.18
N LYS A 559 23.94 2.33 4.51
CA LYS A 559 24.54 1.18 5.20
C LYS A 559 23.63 0.68 6.30
N LEU A 560 23.63 -0.63 6.51
CA LEU A 560 23.11 -1.24 7.74
C LEU A 560 24.29 -1.70 8.58
N VAL A 561 24.37 -1.22 9.83
CA VAL A 561 25.44 -1.58 10.77
C VAL A 561 24.81 -2.18 12.01
N LYS A 562 25.24 -3.38 12.42
CA LYS A 562 24.82 -3.96 13.69
C LYS A 562 25.39 -3.12 14.83
N GLN A 563 24.53 -2.59 15.69
CA GLN A 563 24.93 -1.86 16.88
C GLN A 563 23.98 -2.18 18.04
N THR A 564 24.48 -2.03 19.26
CA THR A 564 23.63 -2.06 20.45
C THR A 564 22.91 -0.72 20.58
N ARG A 565 21.59 -0.76 20.76
CA ARG A 565 20.74 0.40 20.98
C ARG A 565 19.66 0.11 22.02
N MET A 566 19.25 1.16 22.72
CA MET A 566 18.02 1.13 23.51
C MET A 566 16.84 0.99 22.55
N TYR A 567 16.09 -0.10 22.70
CA TYR A 567 14.96 -0.42 21.85
C TYR A 567 13.79 -0.95 22.70
N PRO A 568 12.54 -0.62 22.34
CA PRO A 568 11.38 -1.12 23.08
C PRO A 568 11.22 -2.62 22.85
N VAL A 569 11.37 -3.39 23.92
CA VAL A 569 11.13 -4.83 23.93
C VAL A 569 9.80 -5.15 24.59
N ILE A 570 9.32 -6.37 24.38
CA ILE A 570 8.16 -6.93 25.06
C ILE A 570 8.67 -8.03 26.00
N VAL A 571 8.52 -7.82 27.30
CA VAL A 571 8.89 -8.79 28.32
C VAL A 571 7.69 -9.66 28.61
N VAL A 572 7.87 -10.98 28.55
CA VAL A 572 6.87 -11.96 28.99
C VAL A 572 7.05 -12.18 30.49
N ASP A 573 6.09 -11.71 31.26
CA ASP A 573 6.06 -11.85 32.73
C ASP A 573 5.59 -13.23 33.15
N HIS A 574 4.68 -13.82 32.37
CA HIS A 574 4.13 -15.13 32.64
C HIS A 574 3.65 -15.81 31.36
N ILE A 575 3.91 -17.11 31.29
CA ILE A 575 3.31 -18.05 30.33
C ILE A 575 3.40 -19.45 30.94
N ALA A 576 2.31 -20.22 30.87
CA ALA A 576 2.29 -21.62 31.30
C ALA A 576 2.89 -22.54 30.21
N GLU A 577 3.43 -23.68 30.60
CA GLU A 577 3.94 -24.69 29.65
C GLU A 577 2.81 -25.40 28.90
N LYS A 578 1.69 -25.64 29.57
CA LYS A 578 0.52 -26.32 29.03
C LYS A 578 -0.69 -25.40 29.07
N PRO A 579 -1.59 -25.49 28.08
CA PRO A 579 -2.82 -24.73 28.11
C PRO A 579 -3.74 -25.24 29.23
N VAL A 580 -4.56 -24.36 29.79
CA VAL A 580 -5.71 -24.76 30.60
C VAL A 580 -6.81 -25.30 29.68
N GLU A 581 -7.50 -26.36 30.13
CA GLU A 581 -8.58 -27.04 29.38
C GLU A 581 -9.84 -26.19 29.25
#